data_AF-A0A2W6S5Z7-F1
#
_entry.id   AF-A0A2W6S5Z7-F1
#
_cell.length_a   1.000
_cell.length_b   1.000
_cell.length_c   1.000
_cell.angle_alpha   90.00
_cell.angle_beta   90.00
_cell.angle_gamma   90.00
#
_symmetry.space_group_name_H-M   'P 1'
#
loop_
_entity.id
_entity.type
_entity.pdbx_description
1 polymer ?
#
loop_
_entity_poly.entity_id
_entity_poly.type
_entity_poly.pdbx_seq_one_letter_code
_entity_poly.pdbx_strand_id
1 'polypeptide(L)'
;MRHRAVIRYGLQVGMQQGRIVIPTAVVPGVVDRSQDALDQQFRRAVFNIVGRNQDDHVKNIAFLMDPTGAWRLAPAFDIAYAYNPAGDWTSRHQMSLAGLRDDFTLESLIEGGRSAGVSARTVRSMVSEVSDAIGQWRAIATDVEVPPDFIDDIEAHLRLDIR
;
A
#
# COMPACT_ATOMS: atom_id res chain seq x y z
N MET A 1 8.39 -26.42 7.16
CA MET A 1 7.39 -25.70 7.98
C MET A 1 6.32 -25.12 7.07
N ARG A 2 5.05 -25.53 7.20
CA ARG A 2 3.96 -25.00 6.35
C ARG A 2 3.24 -23.89 7.10
N HIS A 3 3.49 -22.63 6.72
CA HIS A 3 2.65 -21.52 7.14
C HIS A 3 1.35 -21.58 6.35
N ARG A 4 0.20 -21.39 6.99
CA ARG A 4 -1.08 -21.20 6.28
C ARG A 4 -1.29 -19.70 6.12
N ALA A 5 -1.31 -19.21 4.89
CA ALA A 5 -1.82 -17.87 4.61
C ALA A 5 -3.33 -17.89 4.77
N VAL A 6 -3.87 -16.97 5.57
CA VAL A 6 -5.30 -16.83 5.75
C VAL A 6 -5.65 -15.35 5.60
N ILE A 7 -6.51 -15.07 4.62
CA ILE A 7 -7.16 -13.77 4.50
C ILE A 7 -8.30 -13.78 5.52
N ARG A 8 -8.09 -13.18 6.69
CA ARG A 8 -9.14 -13.11 7.72
C ARG A 8 -10.12 -11.99 7.38
N TYR A 9 -11.28 -12.35 6.85
CA TYR A 9 -12.47 -11.49 6.93
C TYR A 9 -12.95 -11.49 8.38
N GLY A 10 -12.60 -10.42 9.10
CA GLY A 10 -12.91 -10.28 10.52
C GLY A 10 -12.68 -8.86 11.00
N LEU A 11 -12.96 -7.88 10.14
CA LEU A 11 -13.32 -6.55 10.59
C LEU A 11 -14.84 -6.55 10.63
N GLN A 12 -15.38 -6.37 11.83
CA GLN A 12 -16.65 -5.69 11.97
C GLN A 12 -16.43 -4.33 11.29
N VAL A 13 -16.74 -4.25 10.00
CA VAL A 13 -16.81 -3.00 9.25
C VAL A 13 -18.03 -2.29 9.80
N GLY A 14 -17.85 -1.70 10.98
CA GLY A 14 -18.68 -0.60 11.41
C GLY A 14 -18.42 0.50 10.42
N MET A 15 -19.32 0.65 9.45
CA MET A 15 -19.52 1.88 8.70
C MET A 15 -19.79 2.99 9.71
N GLN A 16 -18.74 3.58 10.29
CA GLN A 16 -18.81 4.89 10.92
C GLN A 16 -17.61 5.71 10.46
N GLN A 17 -17.90 6.64 9.53
CA GLN A 17 -17.13 7.86 9.27
C GLN A 17 -15.78 7.74 8.55
N GLY A 18 -15.74 7.15 7.35
CA GLY A 18 -14.83 7.59 6.27
C GLY A 18 -13.32 7.68 6.54
N ARG A 19 -12.79 6.99 7.55
CA ARG A 19 -11.37 6.99 7.92
C ARG A 19 -10.70 5.70 7.47
N ILE A 20 -9.41 5.79 7.17
CA ILE A 20 -8.59 4.60 6.97
C ILE A 20 -8.72 3.74 8.22
N VAL A 21 -9.13 2.50 7.99
CA VAL A 21 -8.72 1.41 8.85
C VAL A 21 -7.58 0.78 8.08
N ILE A 22 -6.32 1.11 8.42
CA ILE A 22 -5.27 0.11 8.20
C ILE A 22 -5.84 -1.11 8.93
N PRO A 23 -5.92 -2.29 8.29
CA PRO A 23 -6.40 -3.48 8.98
C PRO A 23 -5.41 -3.81 10.08
N THR A 24 -5.51 -3.10 11.20
CA THR A 24 -5.08 -3.53 12.51
C THR A 24 -5.96 -4.73 12.74
N ALA A 25 -5.51 -5.89 12.29
CA ALA A 25 -6.26 -7.12 12.40
C ALA A 25 -6.76 -7.19 13.84
N VAL A 26 -8.09 -7.18 13.98
CA VAL A 26 -8.77 -7.17 15.27
C VAL A 26 -8.72 -8.60 15.80
N VAL A 27 -7.51 -9.04 16.14
CA VAL A 27 -7.26 -10.06 17.16
C VAL A 27 -6.35 -9.38 18.19
N PRO A 28 -6.94 -8.72 19.20
CA PRO A 28 -6.15 -8.21 20.32
C PRO A 28 -5.25 -9.32 20.88
N GLY A 29 -3.94 -9.04 20.98
CA GLY A 29 -2.96 -9.94 21.61
C GLY A 29 -2.34 -11.02 20.73
N VAL A 30 -2.65 -11.09 19.42
CA VAL A 30 -2.16 -12.21 18.57
C VAL A 30 -1.52 -11.75 17.25
N VAL A 31 -1.76 -10.50 16.82
CA VAL A 31 -1.15 -9.94 15.59
C VAL A 31 0.07 -9.12 15.94
N ASP A 32 1.16 -9.32 15.20
CA ASP A 32 2.38 -8.54 15.27
C ASP A 32 2.09 -7.04 15.08
N ARG A 33 2.40 -6.28 16.13
CA ARG A 33 2.27 -4.82 16.21
C ARG A 33 3.63 -4.14 16.38
N SER A 34 4.70 -4.84 16.02
CA SER A 34 6.03 -4.24 15.95
C SER A 34 6.01 -3.00 15.06
N GLN A 35 6.91 -2.06 15.34
CA GLN A 35 7.07 -0.88 14.49
C GLN A 35 7.35 -1.30 13.05
N ASP A 36 8.14 -2.35 12.85
CA ASP A 36 8.44 -2.91 11.54
C ASP A 36 7.17 -3.34 10.78
N ALA A 37 6.21 -3.99 11.45
CA ALA A 37 4.95 -4.41 10.82
C ALA A 37 4.07 -3.22 10.43
N LEU A 38 4.05 -2.15 11.24
CA LEU A 38 3.34 -0.90 10.93
C LEU A 38 4.00 -0.18 9.75
N ASP A 39 5.32 -0.05 9.81
CA ASP A 39 6.14 0.58 8.79
C ASP A 39 6.02 -0.15 7.45
N GLN A 40 6.00 -1.48 7.45
CA GLN A 40 5.81 -2.28 6.22
C GLN A 40 4.40 -2.16 5.64
N GLN A 41 3.34 -2.09 6.46
CA GLN A 41 1.99 -1.83 5.96
C GLN A 41 1.90 -0.45 5.34
N PHE A 42 2.43 0.56 6.01
CA PHE A 42 2.40 1.94 5.50
C PHE A 42 3.25 2.09 4.24
N ARG A 43 4.43 1.46 4.18
CA ARG A 43 5.28 1.44 2.98
C ARG A 43 4.55 0.88 1.76
N ARG A 44 3.72 -0.17 1.92
CA ARG A 44 2.91 -0.72 0.82
C ARG A 44 1.84 0.27 0.35
N ALA A 45 1.23 1.01 1.27
CA ALA A 45 0.29 2.08 0.90
C ALA A 45 1.00 3.18 0.11
N VAL A 46 2.19 3.61 0.55
CA VAL A 46 3.01 4.60 -0.18
C VAL A 46 3.40 4.05 -1.56
N PHE A 47 3.82 2.79 -1.66
CA PHE A 47 4.12 2.14 -2.94
C PHE A 47 2.92 2.17 -3.90
N ASN A 48 1.74 1.79 -3.40
CA ASN A 48 0.53 1.79 -4.24
C ASN A 48 0.18 3.20 -4.74
N ILE A 49 0.31 4.22 -3.88
CA ILE A 49 0.05 5.62 -4.23
C ILE A 49 1.05 6.12 -5.28
N VAL A 50 2.35 5.94 -5.04
CA VAL A 50 3.41 6.42 -5.93
C VAL A 50 3.40 5.67 -7.26
N GLY A 51 3.24 4.35 -7.20
CA GLY A 51 3.28 3.43 -8.35
C GLY A 51 1.98 3.26 -9.10
N ARG A 52 0.90 3.97 -8.69
CA ARG A 52 -0.44 3.86 -9.29
C ARG A 52 -0.98 2.42 -9.32
N ASN A 53 -0.81 1.69 -8.22
CA ASN A 53 -1.57 0.46 -7.98
C ASN A 53 -2.88 0.83 -7.27
N GLN A 54 -3.96 1.00 -8.04
CA GLN A 54 -5.27 1.38 -7.47
C GLN A 54 -6.19 0.19 -7.20
N ASP A 55 -5.77 -1.04 -7.53
CA ASP A 55 -6.46 -2.26 -7.08
C ASP A 55 -6.04 -2.66 -5.66
N ASP A 56 -5.90 -1.65 -4.79
CA ASP A 56 -5.33 -1.78 -3.44
C ASP A 56 -6.38 -2.15 -2.40
N HIS A 57 -7.31 -3.04 -2.73
CA HIS A 57 -8.38 -3.42 -1.83
C HIS A 57 -7.90 -4.30 -0.66
N VAL A 58 -8.72 -4.37 0.39
CA VAL A 58 -8.39 -5.11 1.63
C VAL A 58 -8.03 -6.59 1.42
N LYS A 59 -8.49 -7.23 0.33
CA LYS A 59 -8.15 -8.63 0.02
C LYS A 59 -6.69 -8.82 -0.41
N ASN A 60 -6.01 -7.73 -0.82
CA ASN A 60 -4.59 -7.69 -1.16
C ASN A 60 -3.70 -7.45 0.07
N ILE A 61 -4.29 -7.56 1.27
CA ILE A 61 -3.57 -7.58 2.53
C ILE A 61 -3.84 -8.93 3.21
N ALA A 62 -2.78 -9.69 3.45
CA ALA A 62 -2.86 -10.97 4.13
C ALA A 62 -1.93 -11.05 5.32
N PHE A 63 -2.26 -11.95 6.23
CA PHE A 63 -1.45 -12.29 7.40
C PHE A 63 -1.16 -13.79 7.40
N LEU A 64 0.03 -14.15 7.88
CA LEU A 64 0.44 -15.53 8.09
C LEU A 64 0.31 -15.85 9.57
N MET A 65 -0.28 -17.00 9.89
CA MET A 65 -0.32 -17.54 11.25
C MET A 65 0.71 -18.65 11.39
N ASP A 66 1.49 -18.61 12.47
CA ASP A 66 2.37 -19.71 12.84
C ASP A 66 1.63 -20.78 13.68
N PRO A 67 2.25 -21.95 13.96
CA PRO A 67 1.60 -23.01 14.73
C PRO A 67 1.27 -22.65 16.19
N THR A 68 1.89 -21.60 16.74
CA THR A 68 1.59 -21.10 18.10
C THR A 68 0.36 -20.18 18.11
N GLY A 69 -0.15 -19.83 16.93
CA GLY A 69 -1.27 -18.93 16.75
C GLY A 69 -0.84 -17.49 16.50
N ALA A 70 0.46 -17.16 16.54
CA ALA A 70 0.93 -15.80 16.32
C ALA A 70 0.76 -15.40 14.84
N TRP A 71 0.20 -14.21 14.61
CA TRP A 71 -0.02 -13.66 13.28
C TRP A 71 1.03 -12.62 12.95
N ARG A 72 1.54 -12.64 11.73
CA ARG A 72 2.42 -11.60 11.17
C ARG A 72 1.95 -11.18 9.78
N LEU A 73 2.31 -9.98 9.37
CA LEU A 73 2.05 -9.50 8.02
C LEU A 73 2.66 -10.48 6.99
N ALA A 74 1.87 -10.88 5.99
CA ALA A 74 2.39 -11.71 4.89
C ALA A 74 3.35 -10.88 4.02
N PRO A 75 4.28 -11.52 3.28
CA PRO A 75 4.99 -10.85 2.19
C PRO A 75 4.01 -10.12 1.27
N ALA A 76 4.43 -9.02 0.66
CA ALA A 76 3.57 -8.33 -0.28
C ALA A 76 3.32 -9.20 -1.52
N PHE A 77 2.10 -9.12 -2.06
CA PHE A 77 1.65 -9.85 -3.24
C PHE A 77 0.69 -8.96 -4.01
N ASP A 78 0.40 -9.33 -5.25
CA ASP A 78 -0.48 -8.56 -6.15
C ASP A 78 -0.06 -7.09 -6.29
N ILE A 79 1.26 -6.90 -6.48
CA ILE A 79 1.86 -5.60 -6.76
C ILE A 79 1.98 -5.47 -8.27
N ALA A 80 1.13 -4.63 -8.86
CA ALA A 80 1.14 -4.32 -10.29
C ALA A 80 0.69 -2.88 -10.53
N TYR A 81 1.08 -2.31 -11.68
CA TYR A 81 0.44 -1.09 -12.16
C TYR A 81 -1.03 -1.37 -12.45
N ALA A 82 -1.93 -0.62 -11.83
CA ALA A 82 -3.36 -0.82 -11.93
C ALA A 82 -4.06 0.54 -11.89
N TYR A 83 -3.95 1.28 -13.00
CA TYR A 83 -4.62 2.56 -13.18
C TYR A 83 -5.31 2.62 -14.53
N ASN A 84 -6.60 2.92 -14.49
CA ASN A 84 -7.40 3.20 -15.67
C ASN A 84 -8.33 4.37 -15.35
N PRO A 85 -8.01 5.61 -15.80
CA PRO A 85 -8.80 6.79 -15.48
C PRO A 85 -10.24 6.74 -16.05
N ALA A 86 -10.46 5.93 -17.09
CA ALA A 86 -11.79 5.70 -17.66
C ALA A 86 -12.53 4.49 -17.06
N GLY A 87 -11.88 3.75 -16.15
CA GLY A 87 -12.41 2.54 -15.54
C GLY A 87 -13.20 2.82 -14.26
N ASP A 88 -14.19 1.96 -13.97
CA ASP A 88 -15.03 2.09 -12.78
C ASP A 88 -14.30 1.73 -11.47
N TRP A 89 -13.27 0.87 -11.54
CA TRP A 89 -12.69 0.20 -10.37
C TRP A 89 -11.27 0.67 -10.02
N THR A 90 -10.50 1.13 -11.00
CA THR A 90 -9.08 1.52 -10.87
C THR A 90 -8.84 2.91 -11.43
N SER A 91 -9.85 3.79 -11.41
CA SER A 91 -9.69 5.22 -11.65
C SER A 91 -9.32 5.99 -10.38
N ARG A 92 -9.56 5.40 -9.20
CA ARG A 92 -9.10 5.86 -7.88
C ARG A 92 -8.73 4.67 -7.00
N HIS A 93 -7.90 4.90 -5.97
CA HIS A 93 -7.58 3.88 -4.96
C HIS A 93 -8.85 3.28 -4.35
N GLN A 94 -8.88 1.98 -4.05
CA GLN A 94 -10.02 1.31 -3.41
C GLN A 94 -10.06 1.51 -1.89
N MET A 95 -8.91 1.70 -1.25
CA MET A 95 -8.81 2.17 0.12
C MET A 95 -8.52 3.67 0.18
N SER A 96 -8.91 4.34 1.27
CA SER A 96 -8.56 5.75 1.49
C SER A 96 -7.30 5.89 2.34
N LEU A 97 -6.54 6.98 2.15
CA LEU A 97 -5.51 7.45 3.07
C LEU A 97 -5.82 8.90 3.50
N ALA A 98 -5.92 9.17 4.80
CA ALA A 98 -6.32 10.47 5.37
C ALA A 98 -7.66 10.98 4.79
N GLY A 99 -8.58 10.07 4.47
CA GLY A 99 -9.87 10.38 3.84
C GLY A 99 -9.81 10.59 2.33
N LEU A 100 -8.63 10.56 1.72
CA LEU A 100 -8.40 10.75 0.29
C LEU A 100 -8.29 9.41 -0.44
N ARG A 101 -8.69 9.37 -1.71
CA ARG A 101 -8.55 8.19 -2.62
C ARG A 101 -7.78 8.53 -3.90
N ASP A 102 -7.38 9.79 -4.05
CA ASP A 102 -6.49 10.34 -5.07
C ASP A 102 -5.99 11.70 -4.57
N ASP A 103 -5.20 12.41 -5.37
CA ASP A 103 -4.70 13.77 -5.08
C ASP A 103 -3.91 13.85 -3.76
N PHE A 104 -3.13 12.81 -3.49
CA PHE A 104 -2.27 12.76 -2.31
C PHE A 104 -1.17 13.81 -2.37
N THR A 105 -0.85 14.36 -1.20
CA THR A 105 0.28 15.26 -0.97
C THR A 105 1.14 14.65 0.12
N LEU A 106 2.39 15.11 0.27
CA LEU A 106 3.24 14.63 1.36
C LEU A 106 2.57 14.84 2.74
N GLU A 107 1.88 15.96 2.93
CA GLU A 107 1.20 16.25 4.20
C GLU A 107 0.00 15.31 4.45
N SER A 108 -0.73 14.90 3.41
CA SER A 108 -1.77 13.88 3.60
C SER A 108 -1.19 12.49 3.90
N LEU A 109 -0.03 12.16 3.33
CA LEU A 109 0.71 10.95 3.71
C LEU A 109 1.19 11.02 5.17
N ILE A 110 1.66 12.17 5.64
CA ILE A 110 2.09 12.35 7.03
C ILE A 110 0.92 12.19 8.00
N GLU A 111 -0.25 12.77 7.70
CA GLU A 111 -1.44 12.59 8.54
C GLU A 111 -1.94 11.13 8.52
N GLY A 112 -1.88 10.48 7.37
CA GLY A 112 -2.13 9.04 7.24
C GLY A 112 -1.18 8.21 8.11
N GLY A 113 0.12 8.51 8.07
CA GLY A 113 1.16 7.88 8.86
C GLY A 113 0.95 8.06 10.37
N ARG A 114 0.53 9.26 10.81
CA ARG A 114 0.18 9.51 12.22
C ARG A 114 -0.93 8.59 12.71
N SER A 115 -1.97 8.40 11.90
CA SER A 115 -3.07 7.47 12.18
C SER A 115 -2.64 6.00 12.17
N ALA A 116 -1.56 5.69 11.44
CA ALA A 116 -0.94 4.37 11.31
C ALA A 116 0.09 4.03 12.40
N GLY A 117 0.45 4.97 13.27
CA GLY A 117 1.56 4.79 14.21
C GLY A 117 2.95 4.93 13.58
N VAL A 118 3.06 5.63 12.45
CA VAL A 118 4.32 5.92 11.74
C VAL A 118 4.68 7.39 11.90
N SER A 119 5.91 7.68 12.28
CA SER A 119 6.36 9.05 12.52
C SER A 119 6.48 9.84 11.20
N ALA A 120 6.30 11.16 11.24
CA ALA A 120 6.46 12.02 10.06
C ALA A 120 7.85 11.89 9.41
N ARG A 121 8.90 11.70 10.21
CA ARG A 121 10.26 11.43 9.70
C ARG A 121 10.31 10.13 8.91
N THR A 122 9.72 9.06 9.45
CA THR A 122 9.66 7.76 8.79
C THR A 122 8.85 7.83 7.50
N VAL A 123 7.70 8.54 7.50
CA VAL A 123 6.91 8.77 6.30
C VAL A 123 7.73 9.45 5.20
N ARG A 124 8.43 10.55 5.50
CA ARG A 124 9.27 11.26 4.52
C ARG A 124 10.36 10.35 3.94
N SER A 125 11.01 9.54 4.80
CA SER A 125 12.02 8.55 4.36
C SER A 125 11.41 7.53 3.42
N MET A 126 10.26 6.95 3.77
CA MET A 126 9.57 5.97 2.95
C MET A 126 9.14 6.52 1.61
N VAL A 127 8.62 7.75 1.57
CA VAL A 127 8.23 8.41 0.31
C VAL A 127 9.44 8.61 -0.59
N SER A 128 10.57 9.09 -0.04
CA SER A 128 11.81 9.22 -0.82
C SER A 128 12.27 7.88 -1.37
N GLU A 129 12.41 6.86 -0.51
CA GLU A 129 12.90 5.53 -0.90
C GLU A 129 12.00 4.86 -1.95
N VAL A 130 10.69 4.98 -1.81
CA VAL A 130 9.72 4.43 -2.77
C VAL A 130 9.76 5.19 -4.08
N SER A 131 9.82 6.52 -4.06
CA SER A 131 9.94 7.34 -5.27
C SER A 131 11.26 7.08 -6.00
N ASP A 132 12.37 6.90 -5.29
CA ASP A 132 13.67 6.56 -5.89
C ASP A 132 13.65 5.15 -6.51
N ALA A 133 12.95 4.19 -5.89
CA ALA A 133 12.78 2.85 -6.45
C ALA A 133 11.88 2.86 -7.70
N ILE A 134 10.74 3.54 -7.65
CA ILE A 134 9.78 3.62 -8.76
C ILE A 134 10.34 4.47 -9.91
N GLY A 135 11.16 5.49 -9.62
CA GLY A 135 11.84 6.30 -10.62
C GLY A 135 12.80 5.52 -11.51
N GLN A 136 13.15 4.27 -11.15
CA GLN A 136 13.93 3.37 -12.01
C GLN A 136 13.08 2.62 -13.04
N TRP A 137 11.75 2.82 -13.05
CA TRP A 137 10.79 2.13 -13.92
C TRP A 137 11.26 2.05 -15.36
N ARG A 138 11.54 3.18 -16.02
CA ARG A 138 11.94 3.20 -17.43
C ARG A 138 13.20 2.38 -17.70
N ALA A 139 14.21 2.49 -16.84
CA ALA A 139 15.47 1.77 -17.02
C ALA A 139 15.24 0.24 -16.92
N ILE A 140 14.53 -0.21 -15.89
CA ILE A 140 14.22 -1.63 -15.67
C ILE A 140 13.29 -2.16 -16.77
N ALA A 141 12.24 -1.41 -17.11
CA ALA A 141 11.25 -1.80 -18.12
C ALA A 141 11.88 -1.91 -19.52
N THR A 142 12.84 -1.04 -19.85
CA THR A 142 13.61 -1.14 -21.09
C THR A 142 14.50 -2.38 -21.10
N ASP A 143 15.18 -2.69 -20.00
CA ASP A 143 16.07 -3.86 -19.86
C ASP A 143 15.31 -5.19 -20.02
N VAL A 144 14.06 -5.23 -19.57
CA VAL A 144 13.18 -6.42 -19.71
C VAL A 144 12.24 -6.35 -20.93
N GLU A 145 12.53 -5.45 -21.89
CA GLU A 145 11.85 -5.35 -23.20
C GLU A 145 10.34 -5.06 -23.13
N VAL A 146 9.90 -4.25 -22.15
CA VAL A 146 8.53 -3.73 -22.12
C VAL A 146 8.31 -2.81 -23.34
N PRO A 147 7.15 -2.88 -24.03
CA PRO A 147 6.85 -2.00 -25.16
C PRO A 147 6.98 -0.51 -24.80
N PRO A 148 7.68 0.31 -25.62
CA PRO A 148 7.95 1.72 -25.30
C PRO A 148 6.69 2.53 -24.99
N ASP A 149 5.62 2.38 -25.78
CA ASP A 149 4.36 3.09 -25.56
C ASP A 149 3.76 2.80 -24.18
N PHE A 150 3.93 1.57 -23.67
CA PHE A 150 3.45 1.19 -22.35
C PHE A 150 4.35 1.72 -21.23
N ILE A 151 5.66 1.80 -21.46
CA ILE A 151 6.60 2.47 -20.55
C ILE A 151 6.20 3.93 -20.37
N ASP A 152 5.99 4.62 -21.50
CA ASP A 152 5.64 6.04 -21.55
C ASP A 152 4.29 6.31 -20.87
N ASP A 153 3.28 5.47 -21.14
CA ASP A 153 1.96 5.57 -20.51
C ASP A 153 2.03 5.37 -18.99
N ILE A 154 2.70 4.32 -18.51
CA ILE A 154 2.87 4.11 -17.06
C ILE A 154 3.60 5.29 -16.43
N GLU A 155 4.75 5.69 -17.01
CA GLU A 155 5.60 6.73 -16.45
C GLU A 155 4.87 8.08 -16.31
N ALA A 156 4.02 8.43 -17.28
CA ALA A 156 3.21 9.65 -17.24
C ALA A 156 2.23 9.71 -16.05
N HIS A 157 1.90 8.56 -15.47
CA HIS A 157 0.93 8.46 -14.38
C HIS A 157 1.56 8.27 -12.99
N LEU A 158 2.84 7.88 -12.91
CA LEU A 158 3.57 7.70 -11.64
C LEU A 158 3.59 9.00 -10.82
N ARG A 159 3.42 8.91 -9.50
CA ARG A 159 3.35 10.07 -8.60
C ARG A 159 4.70 10.38 -7.94
N LEU A 160 5.72 10.58 -8.78
CA LEU A 160 7.09 10.88 -8.36
C LEU A 160 7.30 12.32 -7.82
N ASP A 161 6.26 13.15 -7.96
CA ASP A 161 6.17 14.53 -7.50
C ASP A 161 5.84 14.67 -6.02
N ILE A 162 5.35 13.61 -5.37
CA ILE A 162 5.07 13.59 -3.93
C ILE A 162 6.41 13.50 -3.19
N ARG A 163 6.91 14.63 -2.66
CA ARG A 163 8.17 14.74 -1.91
C ARG A 163 8.08 15.69 -0.73
#